data_AF-A0A5C7JDK4-F1
#
_entry.id   AF-A0A5C7JDK4-F1
#
_cell.length_a   1.000
_cell.length_b   1.000
_cell.length_c   1.000
_cell.angle_alpha   90.00
_cell.angle_beta   90.00
_cell.angle_gamma   90.00
#
_symmetry.space_group_name_H-M   'P 1'
#
loop_
_entity.id
_entity.type
_entity.pdbx_description
1 polymer ?
#
loop_
_entity_poly.entity_id
_entity_poly.type
_entity_poly.pdbx_seq_one_letter_code
_entity_poly.pdbx_strand_id
1 'polypeptide(L)'
;MLRWILCAVVFPIGMATASPAGATEVFVAGMRPHERPAGAPVMRASNRDRSAARQFRGVDLPYPQSLRFANNHGGWFTPFTEPGMPGRYDLRAYHQSPTRAQPGANGGG
;
A
#
# COMPACT_ATOMS: atom_id res chain seq x y z
N MET A 1 5.42 -30.44 -55.21
CA MET A 1 6.15 -29.60 -54.23
C MET A 1 5.60 -28.18 -54.34
N LEU A 2 4.38 -28.00 -53.83
CA LEU A 2 3.60 -26.78 -53.85
C LEU A 2 3.17 -26.59 -52.41
N ARG A 3 3.52 -25.45 -51.79
CA ARG A 3 3.17 -24.97 -50.44
C ARG A 3 4.31 -24.05 -49.95
N TRP A 4 4.25 -22.73 -49.82
CA TRP A 4 3.17 -21.77 -49.64
C TRP A 4 3.70 -20.38 -50.02
N ILE A 5 3.23 -19.82 -51.14
CA ILE A 5 3.18 -18.37 -51.35
C ILE A 5 1.69 -18.03 -51.28
N LEU A 6 1.35 -16.93 -50.60
CA LEU A 6 0.02 -16.37 -50.34
C LEU A 6 -0.81 -16.96 -49.18
N CYS A 7 -0.81 -16.23 -48.06
CA CYS A 7 -1.95 -15.86 -47.21
C CYS A 7 -1.39 -14.97 -46.08
N ALA A 8 -1.33 -13.65 -46.20
CA ALA A 8 -2.46 -12.76 -45.93
C ALA A 8 -3.27 -13.18 -44.68
N VAL A 9 -2.65 -13.21 -43.50
CA VAL A 9 -3.38 -13.10 -42.22
C VAL A 9 -2.57 -12.26 -41.24
N VAL A 10 -2.90 -10.96 -41.23
CA VAL A 10 -3.10 -10.13 -40.03
C VAL A 10 -2.44 -10.68 -38.76
N PHE A 11 -1.25 -10.20 -38.41
CA PHE A 11 -0.78 -10.28 -37.02
C PHE A 11 -0.94 -8.89 -36.39
N PRO A 12 -1.83 -8.76 -35.39
CA PRO A 12 -2.39 -7.49 -34.98
C PRO A 12 -1.36 -6.61 -34.27
N ILE A 13 -1.38 -5.34 -34.67
CA ILE A 13 -1.42 -4.16 -33.80
C ILE A 13 -1.30 -4.54 -32.32
N GLY A 14 -0.09 -4.37 -31.79
CA GLY A 14 0.21 -4.59 -30.37
C GLY A 14 1.33 -3.69 -29.88
N MET A 15 1.58 -2.54 -30.54
CA MET A 15 2.21 -1.42 -29.86
C MET A 15 1.17 -0.93 -28.84
N ALA A 16 1.20 -1.52 -27.65
CA ALA A 16 0.58 -0.93 -26.48
C ALA A 16 1.22 0.44 -26.31
N THR A 17 0.54 1.47 -26.80
CA THR A 17 0.82 2.84 -26.43
C THR A 17 0.66 2.88 -24.92
N ALA A 18 1.77 2.87 -24.20
CA ALA A 18 1.82 3.36 -22.84
C ALA A 18 1.46 4.85 -22.94
N SER A 19 0.17 5.14 -23.04
CA SER A 19 -0.35 6.47 -22.90
C SER A 19 0.17 6.95 -21.55
N PRO A 20 0.97 8.03 -21.49
CA PRO A 20 1.32 8.62 -20.21
C PRO A 20 -0.01 8.97 -19.54
N ALA A 21 -0.35 8.23 -18.50
CA ALA A 21 -1.56 8.47 -17.74
C ALA A 21 -1.41 9.84 -17.08
N GLY A 22 -2.06 10.86 -17.66
CA GLY A 22 -2.43 12.10 -16.98
C GLY A 22 -1.29 13.01 -16.55
N ALA A 23 -0.38 13.37 -17.46
CA ALA A 23 0.32 14.65 -17.33
C ALA A 23 -0.36 15.71 -18.21
N THR A 24 -1.65 15.94 -17.97
CA THR A 24 -2.28 17.22 -18.31
C THR A 24 -1.48 18.32 -17.63
N GLU A 25 -1.34 19.47 -18.28
CA GLU A 25 -0.62 20.65 -17.77
C GLU A 25 -0.68 20.77 -16.23
N VAL A 26 0.47 20.99 -15.60
CA VAL A 26 0.55 21.14 -14.15
C VAL A 26 -0.38 22.27 -13.75
N PHE A 27 -1.51 21.94 -13.11
CA PHE A 27 -2.46 22.93 -12.64
C PHE A 27 -1.81 23.77 -11.54
N VAL A 28 -1.60 25.06 -11.81
CA VAL A 28 -1.10 26.05 -10.86
C VAL A 28 -2.21 27.03 -10.53
N ALA A 29 -2.74 26.98 -9.31
CA ALA A 29 -3.92 27.77 -8.91
C ALA A 29 -3.66 29.30 -8.78
N GLY A 30 -2.40 29.73 -8.86
CA GLY A 30 -2.01 31.15 -8.84
C GLY A 30 -2.61 31.91 -7.64
N MET A 31 -3.28 33.03 -7.93
CA MET A 31 -3.93 33.89 -6.93
C MET A 31 -5.21 33.28 -6.32
N ARG A 32 -5.61 32.08 -6.72
CA ARG A 32 -6.81 31.38 -6.25
C ARG A 32 -6.44 30.05 -5.58
N PRO A 33 -5.71 30.05 -4.44
CA PRO A 33 -5.20 28.83 -3.80
C PRO A 33 -6.28 27.85 -3.31
N HIS A 34 -7.55 28.27 -3.29
CA HIS A 34 -8.69 27.43 -2.94
C HIS A 34 -9.23 26.61 -4.13
N GLU A 35 -8.86 26.94 -5.37
CA GLU A 35 -9.30 26.20 -6.54
C GLU A 35 -8.51 24.89 -6.68
N ARG A 36 -9.24 23.80 -6.95
CA ARG A 36 -8.69 22.47 -7.23
C ARG A 36 -8.86 22.17 -8.72
N PRO A 37 -7.92 21.47 -9.39
CA PRO A 37 -8.10 21.11 -10.79
C PRO A 37 -9.37 20.28 -10.99
N ALA A 38 -10.06 20.53 -12.10
CA ALA A 38 -11.21 19.74 -12.52
C ALA A 38 -10.80 18.27 -12.67
N GLY A 39 -11.60 17.35 -12.12
CA GLY A 39 -11.33 15.91 -12.18
C GLY A 39 -10.27 15.39 -11.19
N ALA A 40 -9.78 16.22 -10.27
CA ALA A 40 -8.80 15.76 -9.29
C ALA A 40 -9.38 14.60 -8.41
N PRO A 41 -8.62 13.51 -8.19
CA PRO A 41 -9.12 12.33 -7.47
C PRO A 41 -9.67 12.66 -6.09
N VAL A 42 -10.81 12.10 -5.68
CA VAL A 42 -11.37 12.30 -4.34
C VAL A 42 -11.39 10.97 -3.60
N MET A 43 -10.77 10.93 -2.43
CA MET A 43 -10.85 9.75 -1.56
C MET A 43 -12.23 9.74 -0.88
N ARG A 44 -13.06 8.76 -1.22
CA ARG A 44 -14.43 8.62 -0.66
C ARG A 44 -14.50 7.72 0.57
N ALA A 45 -13.54 6.82 0.74
CA ALA A 45 -13.48 5.91 1.87
C ALA A 45 -12.02 5.52 2.17
N SER A 46 -11.71 5.36 3.45
CA SER A 46 -10.47 4.75 3.92
C SER A 46 -10.77 3.35 4.46
N ASN A 47 -9.92 2.36 4.19
CA ASN A 47 -10.04 1.03 4.80
C ASN A 47 -9.65 1.10 6.29
N ARG A 48 -10.66 1.33 7.15
CA ARG A 48 -10.51 1.52 8.60
C ARG A 48 -9.91 0.30 9.30
N ASP A 49 -10.33 -0.89 8.89
CA ASP A 49 -9.91 -2.14 9.54
C ASP A 49 -8.43 -2.43 9.27
N ARG A 50 -7.97 -2.16 8.04
CA ARG A 50 -6.55 -2.26 7.68
C ARG A 50 -5.69 -1.25 8.46
N SER A 51 -6.19 -0.04 8.69
CA SER A 51 -5.46 0.96 9.49
C SER A 51 -5.37 0.59 10.97
N ALA A 52 -6.43 0.01 11.54
CA ALA A 52 -6.45 -0.39 12.95
C ALA A 52 -5.42 -1.49 13.24
N ALA A 53 -5.38 -2.54 12.41
CA ALA A 53 -4.42 -3.64 12.61
C ALA A 53 -2.95 -3.18 12.58
N ARG A 54 -2.63 -2.16 11.76
CA ARG A 54 -1.29 -1.57 11.69
C ARG A 54 -1.00 -0.63 12.86
N GLN A 55 -1.98 0.16 13.30
CA GLN A 55 -1.84 1.08 14.44
C GLN A 55 -1.58 0.35 15.75
N PHE A 56 -2.23 -0.79 15.94
CA PHE A 56 -2.16 -1.55 17.19
C PHE A 56 -1.17 -2.72 17.16
N ARG A 57 -0.31 -2.81 16.13
CA ARG A 57 0.73 -3.85 16.09
C ARG A 57 1.62 -3.77 17.33
N GLY A 58 1.74 -4.87 18.06
CA GLY A 58 2.53 -4.95 19.29
C GLY A 58 1.82 -4.40 20.53
N VAL A 59 0.52 -4.09 20.45
CA VAL A 59 -0.31 -3.73 21.59
C VAL A 59 -1.24 -4.91 21.89
N ASP A 60 -1.14 -5.45 23.10
CA ASP A 60 -2.01 -6.54 23.52
C ASP A 60 -3.44 -6.04 23.76
N LEU A 61 -4.40 -6.94 23.55
CA LEU A 61 -5.80 -6.71 23.88
C LEU A 61 -6.03 -6.84 25.39
N PRO A 62 -6.97 -6.10 26.00
CA PRO A 62 -7.79 -5.06 25.36
C PRO A 62 -7.00 -3.76 25.14
N TYR A 63 -7.29 -3.04 24.05
CA TYR A 63 -6.60 -1.78 23.78
C TYR A 63 -6.87 -0.73 24.87
N PRO A 64 -5.84 -0.04 25.37
CA PRO A 64 -5.99 1.05 26.31
C PRO A 64 -6.95 2.14 25.82
N GLN A 65 -7.80 2.67 26.70
CA GLN A 65 -8.75 3.73 26.35
C GLN A 65 -8.06 4.99 25.80
N SER A 66 -6.85 5.28 26.27
CA SER A 66 -6.01 6.39 25.80
C SER A 66 -5.68 6.29 24.31
N LEU A 67 -5.76 5.10 23.68
CA LEU A 67 -5.48 4.90 22.25
C LEU A 67 -6.74 4.95 21.36
N ARG A 68 -7.92 5.24 21.92
CA ARG A 68 -9.16 5.31 21.11
C ARG A 68 -9.12 6.36 20.00
N PHE A 69 -8.29 7.41 20.13
CA PHE A 69 -8.08 8.43 19.10
C PHE A 69 -7.62 7.84 17.77
N ALA A 70 -6.93 6.68 17.79
CA ALA A 70 -6.43 6.01 16.60
C ALA A 70 -7.54 5.69 15.58
N ASN A 71 -8.77 5.46 16.07
CA ASN A 71 -9.96 5.23 15.24
C ASN A 71 -10.33 6.40 14.32
N ASN A 72 -9.91 7.62 14.66
CA ASN A 72 -10.31 8.84 13.97
C ASN A 72 -9.26 9.31 12.94
N HIS A 73 -8.17 8.56 12.76
CA HIS A 73 -7.11 8.92 11.83
C HIS A 73 -7.48 8.72 10.35
N GLY A 74 -8.64 8.13 10.00
CA GLY A 74 -9.19 8.19 8.64
C GLY A 74 -8.27 7.80 7.48
N GLY A 75 -7.24 6.99 7.72
CA GLY A 75 -6.23 6.63 6.71
C GLY A 75 -5.13 7.66 6.46
N TRP A 76 -4.97 8.68 7.30
CA TRP A 76 -3.81 9.57 7.27
C TRP A 76 -2.51 8.78 7.44
N PHE A 77 -1.48 9.15 6.68
CA PHE A 77 -0.15 8.58 6.85
C PHE A 77 0.40 8.90 8.24
N THR A 78 0.90 7.88 8.94
CA THR A 78 1.60 8.08 10.21
C THR A 78 2.93 7.31 10.18
N PRO A 79 4.06 7.94 10.52
CA PRO A 79 5.35 7.24 10.55
C PRO A 79 5.36 6.02 11.49
N PHE A 80 4.55 6.06 12.56
CA PHE A 80 4.48 5.02 13.57
C PHE A 80 3.77 3.74 13.10
N THR A 81 2.98 3.79 12.02
CA THR A 81 2.32 2.61 11.44
C THR A 81 3.20 1.86 10.44
N GLU A 82 4.36 2.43 10.10
CA GLU A 82 5.31 1.85 9.16
C GLU A 82 6.51 1.21 9.87
N PRO A 83 7.17 0.22 9.25
CA PRO A 83 8.39 -0.38 9.77
C PRO A 83 9.50 0.66 9.98
N GLY A 84 10.12 0.64 11.16
CA GLY A 84 11.31 1.42 11.49
C GLY A 84 12.61 0.66 11.22
N MET A 85 13.64 0.90 12.05
CA MET A 85 14.90 0.17 12.00
C MET A 85 14.76 -1.29 12.46
N PRO A 86 15.54 -2.23 11.90
CA PRO A 86 15.53 -3.63 12.31
C PRO A 86 16.30 -3.88 13.62
N GLY A 87 16.22 -5.11 14.13
CA GLY A 87 16.99 -5.57 15.27
C GLY A 87 16.47 -5.02 16.60
N ARG A 88 17.39 -4.57 17.48
CA ARG A 88 17.04 -4.07 18.84
C ARG A 88 16.08 -2.87 18.85
N TYR A 89 15.87 -2.23 17.71
CA TYR A 89 14.98 -1.09 17.55
C TYR A 89 13.64 -1.45 16.89
N ASP A 90 13.42 -2.72 16.53
CA ASP A 90 12.15 -3.20 16.01
C ASP A 90 11.16 -3.51 17.15
N LEU A 91 10.75 -2.45 17.87
CA LEU A 91 9.92 -2.54 19.07
C LEU A 91 8.52 -3.13 18.82
N ARG A 92 8.06 -3.15 17.55
CA ARG A 92 6.74 -3.63 17.13
C ARG A 92 6.82 -4.89 16.26
N ALA A 93 8.00 -5.51 16.20
CA ALA A 93 8.26 -6.74 15.44
C ALA A 93 7.87 -6.65 13.96
N TYR A 94 8.02 -5.48 13.32
CA TYR A 94 7.72 -5.27 11.90
C TYR A 94 8.54 -6.14 10.96
N HIS A 95 9.78 -6.45 11.34
CA HIS A 95 10.76 -7.19 10.54
C HIS A 95 10.92 -8.65 10.97
N GLN A 96 10.13 -9.11 11.94
CA GLN A 96 10.14 -10.53 12.29
C GLN A 96 9.51 -11.34 11.16
N SER A 97 10.30 -12.23 10.57
CA SER A 97 9.74 -13.35 9.82
C SER A 97 8.99 -14.24 10.79
N PRO A 98 7.86 -14.87 10.42
CA PRO A 98 7.29 -15.91 11.25
C PRO A 98 8.35 -17.00 11.38
N THR A 99 9.07 -17.00 12.50
CA THR A 99 9.95 -18.11 12.86
C THR A 99 9.04 -19.33 12.87
N ARG A 100 9.20 -20.20 11.87
CA ARG A 100 8.54 -21.50 11.83
C ARG A 100 8.79 -22.13 13.19
N ALA A 101 7.74 -22.30 13.99
CA ALA A 101 7.85 -22.89 15.31
C ALA A 101 8.61 -24.21 15.15
N GLN A 102 9.84 -24.26 15.66
CA GLN A 102 10.65 -25.47 15.66
C GLN A 102 10.09 -26.33 16.80
N PRO A 103 9.39 -27.43 16.53
CA PRO A 103 8.92 -28.32 17.58
C PRO A 103 10.12 -29.13 18.04
N GLY A 104 10.64 -28.84 19.24
CA GLY A 104 11.70 -29.65 19.84
C GLY A 104 12.81 -28.83 20.48
N ALA A 105 12.52 -28.16 21.59
CA ALA A 105 13.53 -27.90 22.61
C ALA A 105 13.07 -28.64 23.87
N ASN A 106 13.55 -29.87 23.97
CA ASN A 106 13.33 -30.81 25.06
C ASN A 106 13.93 -30.23 26.35
N GLY A 107 13.10 -29.97 27.36
CA GLY A 107 13.53 -29.53 28.69
C GLY A 107 13.94 -30.74 29.52
N GLY A 108 15.24 -31.02 29.58
CA GLY A 108 15.86 -31.87 30.59
C GLY A 108 16.47 -31.00 31.69
N GLY A 109 16.13 -31.31 32.93
CA GLY A 109 16.63 -30.69 34.16
C GLY A 109 15.86 -31.24 35.34
#